data_AF-W1YJD4-F1
#
_entry.id   AF-W1YJD4-F1
#
_cell.length_a   1.000
_cell.length_b   1.000
_cell.length_c   1.000
_cell.angle_alpha   90.00
_cell.angle_beta   90.00
_cell.angle_gamma   90.00
#
_symmetry.space_group_name_H-M   'P 1'
#
loop_
_entity.id
_entity.type
_entity.pdbx_description
1 polymer ?
#
loop_
_entity_poly.entity_id
_entity_poly.type
_entity_poly.pdbx_seq_one_letter_code
_entity_poly.pdbx_strand_id
1 'polypeptide(L)' 'IIERMYGHHYSPATVSNISKATQENVANFHQRSLEANYTVLYLDGTYLPLRRGTVSKECIHIALGVTSYG' A
#
# COMPACT_ATOMS: atom_id res chain seq x y z
N ILE A 1 3.06 -9.56 -19.62
CA ILE A 1 2.68 -10.86 -19.00
C ILE A 1 1.17 -11.02 -18.94
N ILE A 2 0.40 -10.03 -18.44
CA ILE A 2 -1.08 -10.07 -18.41
C ILE A 2 -1.72 -10.14 -19.80
N GLU A 3 -1.22 -9.38 -20.79
CA GLU A 3 -1.75 -9.40 -22.16
C GLU A 3 -1.67 -10.77 -22.85
N ARG A 4 -0.63 -11.56 -22.57
CA ARG A 4 -0.46 -12.90 -23.16
C ARG A 4 -1.31 -13.98 -22.47
N MET A 5 -1.77 -13.75 -21.24
CA MET A 5 -2.49 -14.74 -20.45
C MET A 5 -4.03 -14.61 -20.56
N TYR A 6 -4.56 -13.40 -20.81
CA TYR A 6 -6.01 -13.16 -20.67
C TYR A 6 -6.72 -12.67 -21.94
N GLY A 7 -6.04 -12.51 -23.08
CA GLY A 7 -6.65 -12.19 -24.39
C GLY A 7 -7.38 -10.84 -24.49
N HIS A 8 -7.62 -10.17 -23.37
CA HIS A 8 -8.32 -8.89 -23.26
C HIS A 8 -7.35 -7.79 -22.86
N HIS A 9 -7.39 -6.68 -23.61
CA HIS A 9 -6.58 -5.50 -23.38
C HIS A 9 -7.15 -4.70 -22.20
N TYR A 10 -6.54 -4.80 -21.03
CA TYR A 10 -6.76 -3.82 -19.97
C TYR A 10 -5.90 -2.60 -20.26
N SER A 11 -6.54 -1.49 -20.68
CA SER A 11 -5.83 -0.24 -20.88
C SER A 11 -5.18 0.22 -19.55
N PRO A 12 -4.09 1.00 -19.58
CA PRO A 12 -3.51 1.60 -18.37
C PRO A 12 -4.53 2.38 -17.53
N ALA A 13 -5.51 3.00 -18.19
CA ALA A 13 -6.62 3.69 -17.54
C ALA A 13 -7.58 2.71 -16.83
N THR A 14 -7.87 1.56 -17.43
CA THR A 14 -8.70 0.51 -16.82
C THR A 14 -8.02 -0.05 -15.57
N VAL A 15 -6.71 -0.35 -15.63
CA VAL A 15 -5.93 -0.81 -14.47
C VAL A 15 -5.91 0.25 -13.37
N SER A 16 -5.71 1.52 -13.73
CA SER A 16 -5.76 2.63 -12.78
C SER A 16 -7.15 2.83 -12.15
N ASN A 17 -8.23 2.51 -12.86
CA ASN A 17 -9.57 2.58 -12.32
C ASN A 17 -9.88 1.41 -11.39
N ILE A 18 -9.37 0.21 -11.68
CA ILE A 18 -9.47 -0.93 -10.77
C ILE A 18 -8.71 -0.64 -9.47
N SER A 19 -7.52 -0.04 -9.53
CA SER A 19 -6.79 0.34 -8.32
C SER A 19 -7.48 1.45 -7.51
N LYS A 20 -8.33 2.28 -8.12
CA LYS A 20 -9.17 3.21 -7.33
C LYS A 20 -10.16 2.47 -6.44
N ALA A 21 -10.66 1.30 -6.87
CA ALA A 21 -11.58 0.50 -6.05
C ALA A 21 -10.92 -0.03 -4.76
N THR A 22 -9.58 -0.08 -4.68
CA THR A 22 -8.89 -0.46 -3.44
C THR A 22 -8.68 0.70 -2.47
N GLN A 23 -8.99 1.94 -2.85
CA GLN A 23 -8.83 3.11 -1.98
C GLN A 23 -9.69 3.01 -0.71
N GLU A 24 -10.91 2.47 -0.82
CA GLU A 24 -11.77 2.24 0.34
C GLU A 24 -11.15 1.24 1.31
N ASN A 25 -10.60 0.14 0.79
CA ASN A 25 -9.88 -0.85 1.61
C ASN A 25 -8.66 -0.23 2.30
N VAL A 26 -7.95 0.65 1.61
CA VAL A 26 -6.82 1.39 2.21
C VAL A 26 -7.33 2.28 3.35
N ALA A 27 -8.41 3.04 3.16
CA ALA A 27 -8.98 3.89 4.21
C ALA A 27 -9.41 3.06 5.43
N ASN A 28 -10.14 1.95 5.20
CA ASN A 28 -10.57 1.03 6.26
C ASN A 28 -9.37 0.41 7.00
N PHE A 29 -8.30 0.07 6.28
CA PHE A 29 -7.08 -0.46 6.88
C PHE A 29 -6.39 0.56 7.80
N HIS A 30 -6.40 1.85 7.44
CA HIS A 30 -5.82 2.91 8.29
C HIS A 30 -6.68 3.20 9.53
N GLN A 31 -8.00 3.03 9.45
CA GLN A 31 -8.92 3.28 10.56
C GLN A 31 -9.18 2.06 11.44
N ARG A 32 -8.56 0.91 11.13
CA ARG A 32 -8.78 -0.32 11.90
C ARG A 32 -8.39 -0.14 13.36
N SER A 33 -9.07 -0.85 14.25
CA SER A 33 -8.62 -0.98 15.64
C SER A 33 -7.29 -1.73 15.67
N LEU A 34 -6.35 -1.24 16.46
CA LEU A 34 -5.10 -1.93 16.75
C LEU A 34 -5.26 -2.73 18.04
N GLU A 35 -4.46 -3.79 18.15
CA GLU A 35 -4.39 -4.57 19.39
C GLU A 35 -3.70 -3.77 20.49
N ALA A 36 -4.10 -4.01 21.73
CA ALA A 36 -3.51 -3.30 22.87
C ALA A 36 -2.05 -3.71 23.13
N ASN A 37 -1.67 -4.93 22.75
CA ASN A 37 -0.36 -5.51 23.06
C ASN A 37 0.31 -6.09 21.81
N TYR A 38 1.51 -5.60 21.51
CA TYR A 38 2.41 -6.15 20.51
C TYR A 38 3.70 -6.62 21.20
N THR A 39 4.11 -7.85 20.95
CA THR A 39 5.34 -8.43 21.51
C THR A 39 6.57 -7.77 20.89
N VAL A 40 6.50 -7.46 19.58
CA VAL A 40 7.57 -6.82 18.84
C VAL A 40 6.99 -5.76 17.92
N LEU A 41 7.63 -4.59 17.86
CA LEU A 41 7.30 -3.52 16.92
C LEU A 41 8.53 -3.22 16.06
N TYR A 42 8.39 -3.40 14.75
CA TYR A 42 9.37 -2.99 13.75
C TYR A 42 8.94 -1.68 13.12
N LEU A 43 9.89 -0.76 12.98
CA LEU A 43 9.72 0.51 12.29
C LEU A 43 10.78 0.59 11.20
N ASP A 44 10.34 0.85 9.98
CA ASP A 44 11.21 1.06 8.83
C ASP A 44 10.84 2.33 8.07
N GLY A 45 11.81 2.89 7.34
CA GLY A 45 11.66 4.09 6.54
C GLY A 45 12.26 3.89 5.16
N THR A 46 11.42 3.75 4.14
CA THR A 46 11.87 3.62 2.75
C THR A 46 11.70 4.97 2.03
N TYR A 47 12.80 5.53 1.52
CA TYR A 47 12.77 6.76 0.74
C TYR A 47 12.38 6.48 -0.70
N LEU A 48 11.26 7.06 -1.14
CA LEU A 48 10.76 6.92 -2.51
C LEU A 48 10.65 8.30 -3.19
N PRO A 49 10.99 8.41 -4.49
CA PRO A 49 10.76 9.62 -5.25
C PRO A 49 9.25 9.79 -5.49
N LEU A 50 8.66 10.82 -4.90
CA LEU A 50 7.26 11.20 -5.09
C LEU A 50 7.17 12.51 -5.88
N ARG A 51 6.12 12.65 -6.69
CA ARG A 51 5.87 13.85 -7.49
C ARG A 51 4.67 14.62 -6.94
N ARG A 52 4.92 15.79 -6.36
CA ARG A 52 3.90 16.75 -5.90
C ARG A 52 4.15 18.11 -6.58
N GLY A 53 4.03 18.13 -7.90
CA GLY A 53 4.53 19.22 -8.76
C GLY A 53 5.96 18.92 -9.25
N THR A 54 6.94 19.03 -8.35
CA THR A 54 8.33 18.58 -8.57
C THR A 54 8.56 17.17 -8.00
N VAL A 55 9.65 16.50 -8.42
CA VAL A 55 10.05 15.19 -7.88
C VAL A 55 10.98 15.39 -6.68
N SER A 56 10.63 14.80 -5.54
CA SER A 56 11.43 14.82 -4.31
C SER A 56 11.44 13.44 -3.66
N LYS A 57 12.53 13.08 -2.99
CA LYS A 57 12.58 11.86 -2.17
C LYS A 57 11.86 12.12 -0.85
N GLU A 58 10.79 11.39 -0.59
CA GLU A 58 10.03 11.43 0.66
C GLU A 58 10.23 10.08 1.39
N CYS A 59 10.32 10.13 2.72
CA CYS A 59 10.37 8.91 3.54
C CYS A 59 8.96 8.35 3.73
N ILE A 60 8.75 7.09 3.35
CA ILE A 60 7.54 6.34 3.68
C ILE A 60 7.84 5.47 4.90
N HIS A 61 7.15 5.75 5.99
CA HIS A 61 7.29 5.02 7.26
C HIS A 61 6.37 3.80 7.27
N ILE A 62 6.92 2.65 7.63
CA ILE A 62 6.18 1.40 7.76
C ILE A 62 6.35 0.91 9.20
N ALA A 63 5.23 0.62 9.86
CA ALA A 63 5.20 0.03 11.19
C ALA A 63 4.58 -1.37 11.12
N LEU A 64 5.29 -2.37 11.66
CA LEU A 64 4.85 -3.75 11.73
C LEU A 64 4.86 -4.21 13.19
N GLY A 65 3.68 -4.47 13.74
CA GLY A 65 3.51 -5.07 15.06
C GLY A 65 3.27 -6.57 14.96
N VAL A 66 4.03 -7.37 15.71
CA VAL A 66 3.80 -8.81 15.91
C VAL A 66 3.08 -9.01 17.23
N THR A 67 1.93 -9.68 17.21
CA THR A 67 1.14 -9.96 18.42
C THR A 67 1.70 -11.18 19.15
N SER A 68 1.23 -11.45 20.36
CA SER A 68 1.66 -12.62 21.15
C SER A 68 1.29 -13.96 20.54
N TYR A 69 0.41 -13.99 19.54
CA TYR A 69 -0.06 -15.21 18.89
C TYR A 69 0.74 -15.57 17.62
N GLY A 70 1.67 -14.70 17.20
CA GLY A 70 2.46 -14.87 15.97
C GLY A 70 1.77 -14.30 14.75
#